data_AF-A0A5C7VV05-F1
#
_entry.id   AF-A0A5C7VV05-F1
#
_cell.length_a   1.000
_cell.length_b   1.000
_cell.length_c   1.000
_cell.angle_alpha   90.00
_cell.angle_beta   90.00
_cell.angle_gamma   90.00
#
_symmetry.space_group_name_H-M   'P 1'
#
loop_
_entity.id
_entity.type
_entity.pdbx_description
1 polymer ?
#
loop_
_entity_poly.entity_id
_entity_poly.type
_entity_poly.pdbx_seq_one_letter_code
_entity_poly.pdbx_strand_id
1 'polypeptide(L)'
;DRVQGEFRQHLGREVGDFVIRRRDGLFAYQLAVVLDDAWQGVTDVVRGADLLDSTPRQLYLQELLGLPQPRYLHVPLVIQPDGHKLGKSYRSPPLPADQAPPLLARALRALGQQPPAELADGTPREVLAWGIAHWDATRIPRSRTLAEAQLR
;
A
#
# COMPACT_ATOMS: atom_id res chain seq x y z
N ASP A 1 -11.36 0.45 -6.16
CA ASP A 1 -10.17 -0.20 -5.58
C ASP A 1 -10.41 -1.69 -5.41
N ARG A 2 -9.42 -2.54 -5.71
CA ARG A 2 -9.57 -4.01 -5.66
C ARG A 2 -9.74 -4.57 -4.24
N VAL A 3 -9.42 -3.82 -3.18
CA VAL A 3 -9.65 -4.20 -1.77
C VAL A 3 -10.61 -3.25 -1.07
N GLN A 4 -10.38 -1.94 -1.17
CA GLN A 4 -11.17 -0.92 -0.46
C GLN A 4 -12.54 -0.64 -1.10
N GLY A 5 -12.82 -1.25 -2.25
CA GLY A 5 -14.10 -1.09 -2.95
C GLY A 5 -14.21 0.24 -3.70
N GLU A 6 -15.44 0.73 -3.84
CA GLU A 6 -15.71 2.00 -4.51
C GLU A 6 -15.26 3.18 -3.64
N PHE A 7 -14.46 4.07 -4.23
CA PHE A 7 -14.00 5.30 -3.60
C PHE A 7 -14.16 6.44 -4.60
N ARG A 8 -14.86 7.51 -4.20
CA ARG A 8 -15.18 8.66 -5.05
C ARG A 8 -14.85 9.94 -4.29
N GLN A 9 -14.39 10.94 -5.02
CA GLN A 9 -14.09 12.26 -4.50
C GLN A 9 -14.38 13.32 -5.57
N HIS A 10 -15.06 14.39 -5.21
CA HIS A 10 -15.24 15.55 -6.08
C HIS A 10 -14.06 16.51 -5.91
N LEU A 11 -13.05 16.42 -6.77
CA LEU A 11 -11.79 17.16 -6.64
C LEU A 11 -12.00 18.67 -6.44
N GLY A 12 -12.83 19.33 -7.25
CA GLY A 12 -13.03 20.78 -7.13
C GLY A 12 -13.69 21.25 -5.81
N ARG A 13 -14.40 20.37 -5.09
CA ARG A 13 -15.11 20.72 -3.84
C ARG A 13 -14.36 20.23 -2.60
N GLU A 14 -13.76 19.05 -2.69
CA GLU A 14 -13.15 18.36 -1.55
C GLU A 14 -11.63 18.55 -1.47
N VAL A 15 -10.98 18.94 -2.57
CA VAL A 15 -9.51 19.05 -2.67
C VAL A 15 -9.07 20.44 -3.11
N GLY A 16 -9.69 20.97 -4.16
CA GLY A 16 -9.23 22.17 -4.85
C GLY A 16 -7.95 21.95 -5.66
N ASP A 17 -7.31 23.05 -6.04
CA ASP A 17 -6.04 23.01 -6.77
C ASP A 17 -4.93 22.44 -5.88
N PHE A 18 -4.25 21.42 -6.39
CA PHE A 18 -3.14 20.78 -5.68
C PHE A 18 -1.80 21.06 -6.37
N VAL A 19 -0.75 21.11 -5.57
CA VAL A 19 0.61 21.41 -6.04
C VAL A 19 1.14 20.29 -6.93
N ILE A 20 1.61 20.64 -8.14
CA ILE A 20 2.34 19.74 -9.05
C ILE A 20 3.85 20.03 -9.07
N ARG A 21 4.24 21.27 -8.77
CA ARG A 21 5.64 21.71 -8.58
C ARG A 21 5.68 22.72 -7.45
N ARG A 22 6.55 22.49 -6.48
CA ARG A 22 6.74 23.36 -5.32
C ARG A 22 7.59 24.57 -5.68
N ARG A 23 7.49 25.62 -4.86
CA ARG A 23 8.26 26.87 -5.03
C ARG A 23 9.78 26.66 -4.94
N ASP A 24 10.23 25.68 -4.17
CA ASP A 24 11.64 25.29 -4.04
C ASP A 24 12.15 24.46 -5.23
N GLY A 25 11.33 24.29 -6.28
CA GLY A 25 11.69 23.61 -7.51
C GLY A 25 11.42 22.11 -7.51
N LEU A 26 11.10 21.51 -6.37
CA LEU A 26 10.80 20.08 -6.27
C LEU A 26 9.45 19.73 -6.89
N PHE A 27 9.40 18.66 -7.69
CA PHE A 27 8.15 18.14 -8.21
C PHE A 27 7.35 17.46 -7.10
N ALA A 28 6.04 17.67 -7.10
CA ALA A 28 5.17 17.05 -6.12
C ALA A 28 5.00 15.56 -6.45
N TYR A 29 4.82 14.74 -5.40
CA TYR A 29 4.58 13.31 -5.54
C TYR A 29 3.46 12.98 -6.53
N GLN A 30 2.38 13.78 -6.55
CA GLN A 30 1.24 13.57 -7.44
C GLN A 30 1.64 13.56 -8.92
N LEU A 31 2.54 14.47 -9.34
CA LEU A 31 3.01 14.53 -10.72
C LEU A 31 4.09 13.47 -10.99
N ALA A 32 5.06 13.34 -10.10
CA ALA A 32 6.19 12.43 -10.28
C ALA A 32 5.71 10.98 -10.48
N VAL A 33 4.84 10.48 -9.59
CA VAL A 33 4.36 9.10 -9.65
C VAL A 33 3.55 8.82 -10.92
N VAL A 34 2.74 9.77 -11.39
CA VAL A 34 1.93 9.62 -12.60
C VAL A 34 2.81 9.47 -13.84
N LEU A 35 3.87 10.28 -13.93
CA LEU A 35 4.79 10.23 -15.07
C LEU A 35 5.67 8.97 -15.03
N ASP A 36 6.20 8.62 -13.86
CA ASP A 36 7.07 7.45 -13.70
C ASP A 36 6.30 6.14 -13.95
N ASP A 37 5.11 5.98 -13.36
CA ASP A 37 4.27 4.80 -13.58
C ASP A 37 3.93 4.61 -15.06
N ALA A 38 3.57 5.70 -15.76
CA ALA A 38 3.27 5.65 -17.18
C ALA A 38 4.51 5.33 -18.03
N TRP A 39 5.66 5.92 -17.70
CA TRP A 39 6.92 5.67 -18.41
C TRP A 39 7.41 4.23 -18.24
N GLN A 40 7.23 3.65 -17.04
CA GLN A 40 7.59 2.26 -16.74
C GLN A 40 6.54 1.25 -17.19
N GLY A 41 5.38 1.69 -17.69
CA GLY A 41 4.29 0.80 -18.13
C GLY A 41 3.62 0.05 -16.98
N VAL A 42 3.52 0.67 -15.79
CA VAL A 42 2.86 0.07 -14.62
C VAL A 42 1.37 -0.15 -14.90
N THR A 43 0.92 -1.39 -14.72
CA THR A 43 -0.48 -1.80 -14.95
C THR A 43 -1.29 -1.97 -13.67
N ASP A 44 -0.60 -2.28 -12.56
CA ASP A 44 -1.20 -2.51 -11.24
C ASP A 44 -0.40 -1.77 -10.16
N VAL A 45 -1.06 -0.85 -9.46
CA VAL A 45 -0.49 -0.14 -8.33
C VAL A 45 -1.00 -0.78 -7.04
N VAL A 46 -0.10 -1.45 -6.32
CA VAL A 46 -0.37 -2.07 -5.02
C VAL A 46 0.38 -1.29 -3.93
N ARG A 47 -0.35 -0.61 -3.04
CA ARG A 47 0.25 0.29 -2.03
C ARG A 47 -0.59 0.42 -0.76
N GLY A 48 -0.11 1.15 0.25
CA GLY A 48 -0.83 1.35 1.52
C GLY A 48 -2.06 2.25 1.39
N ALA A 49 -3.09 1.98 2.21
CA ALA A 49 -4.37 2.72 2.22
C ALA A 49 -4.28 4.19 2.69
N ASP A 50 -3.10 4.65 3.09
CA ASP A 50 -2.78 6.07 3.33
C ASP A 50 -2.76 6.86 2.01
N LEU A 51 -2.49 6.19 0.89
CA LEU A 51 -2.44 6.82 -0.43
C LEU A 51 -3.77 6.74 -1.19
N LEU A 52 -4.82 6.15 -0.59
CA LEU A 52 -6.13 6.03 -1.22
C LEU A 52 -6.71 7.42 -1.60
N ASP A 53 -6.58 8.40 -0.71
CA ASP A 53 -7.05 9.78 -0.95
C ASP A 53 -6.19 10.53 -1.99
N SER A 54 -5.04 9.98 -2.41
CA SER A 54 -4.24 10.54 -3.50
C SER A 54 -4.68 10.02 -4.87
N THR A 55 -5.32 8.85 -4.94
CA THR A 55 -5.67 8.20 -6.20
C THR A 55 -6.57 9.06 -7.10
N PRO A 56 -7.66 9.72 -6.62
CA PRO A 56 -8.50 10.54 -7.51
C PRO A 56 -7.73 11.68 -8.20
N ARG A 57 -6.78 12.31 -7.48
CA ARG A 57 -5.92 13.36 -8.05
C ARG A 57 -4.99 12.80 -9.13
N GLN A 58 -4.42 11.63 -8.90
CA GLN A 58 -3.51 10.97 -9.85
C GLN A 58 -4.26 10.51 -11.10
N LEU A 59 -5.46 9.94 -10.94
CA LEU A 59 -6.34 9.59 -12.06
C LEU A 59 -6.70 10.82 -12.91
N TYR A 60 -7.01 11.94 -12.25
CA TYR A 60 -7.31 13.20 -12.96
C TYR A 60 -6.09 13.73 -13.72
N LEU A 61 -4.89 13.69 -13.15
CA LEU A 61 -3.67 14.04 -13.89
C LEU A 61 -3.43 13.09 -15.07
N GLN A 62 -3.62 11.78 -14.89
CA GLN A 62 -3.48 10.79 -15.97
C GLN A 62 -4.45 11.11 -17.11
N GLU A 63 -5.71 11.44 -16.81
CA GLU A 63 -6.71 11.86 -17.80
C GLU A 63 -6.28 13.12 -18.55
N LEU A 64 -5.89 14.18 -17.85
CA LEU A 64 -5.45 15.44 -18.47
C LEU A 64 -4.22 15.29 -19.37
N LEU A 65 -3.32 14.37 -19.01
CA LEU A 65 -2.08 14.11 -19.74
C LEU A 65 -2.24 13.02 -20.82
N GLY A 66 -3.43 12.41 -20.95
CA GLY A 66 -3.66 11.31 -21.89
C GLY A 66 -2.87 10.03 -21.57
N LEU A 67 -2.58 9.80 -20.30
CA LEU A 67 -1.80 8.65 -19.81
C LEU A 67 -2.71 7.47 -19.41
N PRO A 68 -2.20 6.22 -19.46
CA PRO A 68 -2.92 5.05 -18.97
C PRO A 68 -3.28 5.17 -17.49
N GLN A 69 -4.45 4.62 -17.13
CA GLN A 69 -4.88 4.50 -15.74
C GLN A 69 -4.70 3.05 -15.25
N PRO A 70 -3.79 2.80 -14.29
CA PRO A 70 -3.56 1.44 -13.78
C PRO A 70 -4.70 0.98 -12.88
N ARG A 71 -4.70 -0.33 -12.57
CA ARG A 71 -5.61 -0.91 -11.58
C ARG A 71 -5.04 -0.69 -10.18
N TYR A 72 -5.87 -0.25 -9.24
CA TYR A 72 -5.42 0.03 -7.87
C TYR A 72 -5.87 -1.03 -6.87
N LEU A 73 -4.96 -1.36 -5.94
CA LEU A 73 -5.22 -2.15 -4.74
C LEU A 73 -4.56 -1.46 -3.55
N HIS A 74 -5.34 -1.11 -2.53
CA HIS A 74 -4.82 -0.50 -1.31
C HIS A 74 -4.86 -1.46 -0.11
N VAL A 75 -3.68 -1.82 0.42
CA VAL A 75 -3.55 -2.69 1.60
C VAL A 75 -3.71 -1.90 2.90
N PRO A 76 -4.26 -2.51 3.98
CA PRO A 76 -4.41 -1.83 5.26
C PRO A 76 -3.07 -1.41 5.87
N LEU A 77 -3.06 -0.31 6.62
CA LEU A 77 -1.93 0.08 7.44
C LEU A 77 -2.00 -0.59 8.81
N VAL A 78 -0.89 -1.16 9.27
CA VAL A 78 -0.81 -1.59 10.66
C VAL A 78 -0.68 -0.36 11.57
N ILE A 79 -1.57 -0.26 12.55
CA ILE A 79 -1.61 0.82 13.54
C ILE A 79 -1.34 0.26 14.94
N GLN A 80 -0.65 1.04 15.76
CA GLN A 80 -0.41 0.71 17.16
C GLN A 80 -1.69 0.84 17.98
N PRO A 81 -1.77 0.20 19.18
CA PRO A 81 -2.95 0.24 20.04
C PRO A 81 -3.38 1.65 20.47
N ASP A 82 -2.48 2.62 20.46
CA ASP A 82 -2.74 4.03 20.74
C ASP A 82 -3.35 4.79 19.54
N GLY A 83 -3.61 4.10 18.42
CA GLY A 83 -4.20 4.66 17.20
C GLY A 83 -3.19 5.30 16.25
N HIS A 84 -1.88 5.27 16.57
CA HIS A 84 -0.86 5.84 15.71
C HIS A 84 -0.42 4.87 14.60
N LYS A 85 -0.10 5.40 13.42
CA LYS A 85 0.45 4.60 12.31
C LYS A 85 1.85 4.09 12.67
N LEU A 86 2.14 2.81 12.43
CA LEU A 86 3.52 2.33 12.43
C LEU A 86 4.26 3.04 11.29
N GLY A 87 5.18 3.94 11.64
CA GLY A 87 5.86 4.79 10.68
C GLY A 87 7.18 5.29 11.23
N LYS A 88 8.13 5.58 10.33
CA LYS A 88 9.47 6.09 10.67
C LYS A 88 9.44 7.35 11.56
N SER A 89 8.38 8.13 11.47
CA SER A 89 8.13 9.31 12.33
C SER A 89 7.95 8.95 13.82
N TYR A 90 7.68 7.68 14.14
CA TYR A 90 7.39 7.21 15.50
C TYR A 90 8.40 6.18 16.03
N ARG A 91 9.65 6.21 15.53
CA ARG A 91 10.75 5.33 15.98
C ARG A 91 10.38 3.83 15.95
N SER A 92 9.53 3.40 15.01
CA SER A 92 9.33 1.97 14.79
C SER A 92 10.69 1.33 14.50
N PRO A 93 11.09 0.28 15.24
CA PRO A 93 12.39 -0.33 15.06
C PRO A 93 12.52 -0.84 13.61
N PRO A 94 13.73 -0.78 13.03
CA PRO A 94 13.97 -1.39 11.73
C PRO A 94 13.62 -2.87 11.78
N LEU A 95 13.19 -3.43 10.63
CA LEU A 95 12.94 -4.86 10.54
C LEU A 95 14.28 -5.62 10.70
N PRO A 96 14.41 -6.47 11.74
CA PRO A 96 15.62 -7.25 11.95
C PRO A 96 15.71 -8.37 10.89
N ALA A 97 16.79 -8.36 10.11
CA ALA A 97 16.95 -9.25 8.94
C ALA A 97 17.03 -10.74 9.33
N ASP A 98 17.55 -11.03 10.52
CA ASP A 98 17.60 -12.36 11.14
C ASP A 98 16.21 -12.89 11.55
N GLN A 99 15.18 -12.05 11.58
CA GLN A 99 13.78 -12.45 11.83
C GLN A 99 12.91 -12.39 10.57
N ALA A 100 13.50 -12.38 9.38
CA ALA A 100 12.74 -12.24 8.13
C ALA A 100 11.64 -13.31 7.94
N PRO A 101 11.88 -14.63 8.14
CA PRO A 101 10.83 -15.64 7.97
C PRO A 101 9.59 -15.44 8.86
N PRO A 102 9.70 -15.28 10.21
CA PRO A 102 8.54 -15.05 11.05
C PRO A 102 7.86 -13.71 10.76
N LEU A 103 8.60 -12.66 10.38
CA LEU A 103 8.03 -11.36 10.01
C LEU A 103 7.26 -11.42 8.68
N LEU A 104 7.76 -12.17 7.69
CA LEU A 104 7.05 -12.41 6.43
C LEU A 104 5.78 -13.23 6.66
N ALA A 105 5.85 -14.29 7.48
CA ALA A 105 4.68 -15.09 7.84
C ALA A 105 3.63 -14.24 8.58
N ARG A 106 4.06 -13.33 9.47
CA ARG A 106 3.20 -12.36 10.13
C ARG A 106 2.56 -11.39 9.13
N ALA A 107 3.32 -10.89 8.16
CA ALA A 107 2.79 -10.00 7.11
C ALA A 107 1.75 -10.71 6.24
N LEU A 108 1.98 -11.98 5.87
CA LEU A 108 1.00 -12.81 5.17
C LEU A 108 -0.29 -12.97 5.97
N ARG A 109 -0.20 -13.26 7.28
CA ARG A 109 -1.36 -13.32 8.17
C ARG A 109 -2.10 -11.98 8.25
N ALA A 110 -1.38 -10.86 8.33
CA ALA A 110 -1.98 -9.53 8.31
C ALA A 110 -2.73 -9.23 7.01
N LEU A 111 -2.26 -9.78 5.88
CA LEU A 111 -2.92 -9.72 4.58
C LEU A 111 -4.04 -10.78 4.42
N GLY A 112 -4.47 -11.40 5.53
CA GLY A 112 -5.55 -12.39 5.57
C GLY A 112 -5.19 -13.77 5.02
N GLN A 113 -3.92 -14.00 4.67
CA GLN A 113 -3.44 -15.30 4.22
C GLN A 113 -3.29 -16.26 5.42
N GLN A 114 -3.24 -17.57 5.17
CA GLN A 114 -3.10 -18.60 6.21
C GLN A 114 -1.83 -19.44 5.98
N PRO A 115 -0.62 -18.86 6.16
CA PRO A 115 0.62 -19.64 6.09
C PRO A 115 0.65 -20.69 7.22
N PRO A 116 1.09 -21.92 6.94
CA PRO A 116 1.43 -22.90 7.96
C PRO A 116 2.41 -22.33 8.99
N ALA A 117 2.30 -22.76 10.25
CA ALA A 117 3.10 -22.21 11.34
C ALA A 117 4.61 -22.50 11.15
N GLU A 118 4.92 -23.65 10.57
CA GLU A 118 6.27 -24.17 10.33
C GLU A 118 7.07 -23.28 9.35
N LEU A 119 6.39 -22.46 8.53
CA LEU A 119 7.06 -21.50 7.65
C LEU A 119 7.83 -20.42 8.42
N ALA A 120 7.47 -20.16 9.68
CA ALA A 120 8.19 -19.21 10.51
C ALA A 120 9.62 -19.66 10.84
N ASP A 121 9.89 -20.97 10.78
CA ASP A 121 11.20 -21.57 11.07
C ASP A 121 12.03 -21.82 9.79
N GLY A 122 11.46 -21.53 8.61
CA GLY A 122 12.11 -21.73 7.33
C GLY A 122 12.98 -20.54 6.89
N THR A 123 13.19 -20.44 5.58
CA THR A 123 13.92 -19.34 4.93
C THR A 123 12.96 -18.30 4.36
N PRO A 124 13.40 -17.03 4.17
CA PRO A 124 12.56 -16.02 3.53
C PRO A 124 12.06 -16.45 2.14
N ARG A 125 12.90 -17.21 1.42
CA ARG A 125 12.56 -17.76 0.10
C ARG A 125 11.40 -18.74 0.17
N GLU A 126 11.37 -19.63 1.15
CA GLU A 126 10.29 -20.60 1.33
C GLU A 126 8.97 -19.92 1.71
N VAL A 127 9.02 -18.92 2.62
CA VAL A 127 7.84 -18.14 2.99
C VAL A 127 7.27 -17.40 1.77
N LEU A 128 8.13 -16.76 0.97
CA LEU A 128 7.72 -16.05 -0.24
C LEU A 128 7.20 -17.01 -1.33
N ALA A 129 7.85 -18.16 -1.52
CA ALA A 129 7.40 -19.17 -2.47
C ALA A 129 6.00 -19.70 -2.11
N TRP A 130 5.77 -19.97 -0.82
CA TRP A 130 4.44 -20.32 -0.33
C TRP A 130 3.44 -19.19 -0.58
N GLY A 131 3.82 -17.94 -0.28
CA GLY A 131 2.99 -16.76 -0.49
C GLY A 131 2.57 -16.59 -1.94
N ILE A 132 3.48 -16.79 -2.91
CA ILE A 132 3.19 -16.74 -4.34
C ILE A 132 2.20 -17.85 -4.73
N ALA A 133 2.42 -19.08 -4.28
CA ALA A 133 1.60 -20.23 -4.66
C ALA A 133 0.17 -20.19 -4.09
N HIS A 134 -0.03 -19.53 -2.94
CA HIS A 134 -1.31 -19.53 -2.21
C HIS A 134 -1.94 -18.14 -2.13
N TRP A 135 -1.44 -17.17 -2.91
CA TRP A 135 -1.90 -15.79 -2.84
C TRP A 135 -3.36 -15.66 -3.25
N ASP A 136 -4.16 -15.06 -2.36
CA ASP A 136 -5.52 -14.63 -2.69
C ASP A 136 -5.76 -13.21 -2.19
N ALA A 137 -5.81 -12.26 -3.13
CA ALA A 137 -6.03 -10.85 -2.84
C ALA A 137 -7.42 -10.57 -2.26
N THR A 138 -8.40 -11.45 -2.44
CA THR A 138 -9.75 -11.28 -1.90
C THR A 138 -9.80 -11.45 -0.39
N ARG A 139 -8.77 -12.08 0.20
CA ARG A 139 -8.62 -12.30 1.64
C ARG A 139 -8.06 -11.09 2.38
N ILE A 140 -7.51 -10.11 1.65
CA ILE A 140 -6.98 -8.89 2.28
C ILE A 140 -8.13 -8.19 3.01
N PRO A 141 -7.96 -7.85 4.30
CA PRO A 141 -9.02 -7.20 5.07
C PRO A 141 -9.50 -5.91 4.38
N ARG A 142 -10.83 -5.78 4.22
CA ARG A 142 -11.47 -4.58 3.63
C ARG A 142 -11.58 -3.46 4.66
N SER A 143 -10.44 -3.01 5.13
CA SER A 143 -10.27 -1.93 6.10
C SER A 143 -9.07 -1.09 5.72
N ARG A 144 -9.06 0.19 6.10
CA ARG A 144 -7.90 1.07 5.85
C ARG A 144 -6.76 0.83 6.85
N THR A 145 -7.07 0.27 8.02
CA THR A 145 -6.13 0.04 9.10
C THR A 145 -6.37 -1.31 9.78
N LEU A 146 -5.31 -1.89 10.33
CA LEU A 146 -5.32 -3.10 11.14
C LEU A 146 -4.64 -2.81 12.48
N ALA A 147 -5.29 -3.14 13.59
CA ALA A 147 -4.65 -2.96 14.88
C ALA A 147 -3.56 -4.01 15.06
N GLU A 148 -2.36 -3.60 15.48
CA GLU A 148 -1.24 -4.51 15.69
C GLU A 148 -1.58 -5.63 16.67
N ALA A 149 -2.40 -5.33 17.68
CA ALA A 149 -2.89 -6.30 18.66
C ALA A 149 -3.67 -7.48 18.05
N GLN A 150 -4.24 -7.31 16.86
CA GLN A 150 -4.99 -8.34 16.12
C GLN A 150 -4.07 -9.25 15.29
N LEU A 151 -2.78 -8.93 15.19
CA LEU A 151 -1.79 -9.64 14.35
C LEU A 151 -0.95 -10.66 15.13
N ARG A 152 -1.46 -11.16 16.27
CA ARG A 152 -0.80 -12.18 17.09
C ARG A 152 -0.94 -13.56 16.44
#